data_AF-A0A383U3A0-F1
#
_entry.id   AF-A0A383U3A0-F1
#
_cell.length_a   1.000
_cell.length_b   1.000
_cell.length_c   1.000
_cell.angle_alpha   90.00
_cell.angle_beta   90.00
_cell.angle_gamma   90.00
#
_symmetry.space_group_name_H-M   'P 1'
#
loop_
_entity.id
_entity.type
_entity.pdbx_description
1 polymer ?
#
loop_
_entity_poly.entity_id
_entity_poly.type
_entity_poly.pdbx_seq_one_letter_code
_entity_poly.pdbx_strand_id
1 'polypeptide(L)'
;MENKNLWLYGIIAFTILFIASAIIFRVSNIEILPSQFYGALIGVVITAIITVFLLQGQTANEEKRERSIKVFEKKQDVYHDFLEKLKEIIKDGEITISAQGKNADLSGNVDELKDLLFQLGYIQMHTSEENTNKVFERVSKIIQLMNDFSSDGKDKQKFLPKFYASLSEQLFGIVSILKSDLYGIETNTIHKDRIEDLLRECDLFIDNEEFDKYEVQIYFWNELQKQLKLKGYDIQEKDFRQDVNEFYARARNRHRYYGILFSIYNTKENEKINFRIEIENNFYYGFVKPELKVDKPEITQIIQQVSENFKQTDWWYGWKFSDRHELDFWNLHSAEFERLKHPRKREQLVADIVNEIDMYIVKFKQIAEQNNL
;
A
#
# COMPACT_ATOMS: atom_id res chain seq x y z
N MET A 1 -51.60 -67.46 -19.73
CA MET A 1 -51.05 -67.33 -18.37
C MET A 1 -49.58 -67.71 -18.46
N GLU A 2 -48.72 -66.69 -18.38
CA GLU A 2 -47.28 -66.81 -18.62
C GLU A 2 -46.59 -67.70 -17.57
N ASN A 3 -45.65 -68.48 -18.08
CA ASN A 3 -45.00 -69.62 -17.44
C ASN A 3 -43.93 -69.15 -16.42
N LYS A 4 -44.37 -68.49 -15.34
CA LYS A 4 -43.49 -67.89 -14.30
C LYS A 4 -42.58 -68.89 -13.56
N ASN A 5 -42.75 -70.20 -13.77
CA ASN A 5 -41.97 -71.24 -13.07
C ASN A 5 -40.98 -71.98 -13.99
N LEU A 6 -40.92 -71.66 -15.29
CA LEU A 6 -40.06 -72.37 -16.26
C LEU A 6 -38.57 -72.26 -15.91
N TRP A 7 -38.12 -71.10 -15.43
CA TRP A 7 -36.74 -70.89 -14.96
C TRP A 7 -36.43 -71.69 -13.69
N LEU A 8 -37.41 -71.83 -12.78
CA LEU A 8 -37.27 -72.64 -11.56
C LEU A 8 -37.08 -74.12 -11.90
N TYR A 9 -37.89 -74.65 -12.83
CA TYR A 9 -37.72 -76.03 -13.33
C TYR A 9 -36.38 -76.20 -14.05
N GLY A 10 -35.94 -75.19 -14.80
CA GLY A 10 -34.62 -75.16 -15.43
C GLY A 10 -33.49 -75.26 -14.40
N ILE A 11 -33.53 -74.48 -13.33
CA ILE A 11 -32.54 -74.54 -12.24
C ILE A 11 -32.52 -75.92 -11.57
N ILE A 12 -33.70 -76.45 -11.25
CA ILE A 12 -33.82 -77.76 -10.59
C ILE A 12 -33.24 -78.85 -11.50
N ALA A 13 -33.61 -78.86 -12.78
CA ALA A 13 -33.09 -79.82 -13.76
C ALA A 13 -31.56 -79.72 -13.91
N PHE A 14 -31.02 -78.50 -13.97
CA PHE A 14 -29.58 -78.28 -14.09
C PHE A 14 -28.81 -78.71 -12.83
N THR A 15 -29.38 -78.46 -11.65
CA THR A 15 -28.80 -78.86 -10.36
C THR A 15 -28.76 -80.38 -10.24
N ILE A 16 -29.83 -81.07 -10.64
CA ILE A 16 -29.89 -82.54 -10.68
C ILE A 16 -28.87 -83.10 -11.68
N LEU A 17 -28.79 -82.51 -12.89
CA LEU A 17 -27.82 -82.92 -13.91
C LEU A 17 -26.38 -82.77 -13.40
N PHE A 18 -26.08 -81.67 -12.72
CA PHE A 18 -24.77 -81.41 -12.12
C PHE A 18 -24.43 -82.45 -11.05
N ILE A 19 -25.34 -82.71 -10.10
CA ILE A 19 -25.14 -83.72 -9.05
C ILE A 19 -24.96 -85.12 -9.65
N ALA A 20 -25.79 -85.50 -10.63
CA ALA A 20 -25.70 -86.78 -11.31
C ALA A 20 -24.36 -86.93 -12.04
N SER A 21 -23.90 -85.90 -12.75
CA SER A 21 -22.61 -85.90 -13.44
C SER A 21 -21.43 -86.02 -12.46
N ALA A 22 -21.47 -85.31 -11.33
CA ALA A 22 -20.42 -85.37 -10.31
C ALA A 22 -20.25 -86.77 -9.69
N ILE A 23 -21.36 -87.51 -9.55
CA ILE A 23 -21.38 -88.89 -9.06
C ILE A 23 -20.89 -89.86 -10.15
N ILE A 24 -21.40 -89.76 -11.38
CA ILE A 24 -21.07 -90.66 -12.50
C ILE A 24 -19.58 -90.59 -12.85
N PHE A 25 -19.01 -89.39 -12.91
CA PHE A 25 -17.59 -89.19 -13.21
C PHE A 25 -16.67 -89.44 -12.00
N ARG A 26 -17.20 -89.93 -10.86
CA ARG A 26 -16.48 -90.15 -9.59
C ARG A 26 -15.66 -88.94 -9.13
N VAL A 27 -16.12 -87.74 -9.45
CA VAL A 27 -15.49 -86.49 -9.04
C VAL A 27 -15.68 -86.26 -7.53
N SER A 28 -16.80 -86.74 -6.97
CA SER A 28 -17.09 -86.71 -5.53
C SER A 28 -17.70 -88.03 -5.05
N ASN A 29 -17.21 -88.55 -3.91
CA ASN A 29 -17.88 -89.65 -3.20
C ASN A 29 -19.19 -89.16 -2.58
N ILE A 30 -20.26 -89.95 -2.70
CA ILE A 30 -21.62 -89.57 -2.27
C ILE A 30 -21.70 -89.24 -0.77
N GLU A 31 -20.83 -89.87 0.03
CA GLU A 31 -20.72 -89.66 1.48
C GLU A 31 -20.12 -88.29 1.84
N ILE A 32 -19.27 -87.74 0.97
CA ILE A 32 -18.52 -86.50 1.22
C ILE A 32 -19.23 -85.29 0.58
N LEU A 33 -20.11 -85.54 -0.41
CA LEU A 33 -20.88 -84.55 -1.15
C LEU A 33 -21.62 -83.52 -0.28
N PRO A 34 -22.31 -83.92 0.83
CA PRO A 34 -22.93 -82.96 1.75
C PRO A 34 -21.92 -82.00 2.37
N SER A 35 -20.75 -82.50 2.81
CA SER A 35 -19.72 -81.67 3.45
C SER A 35 -19.10 -80.66 2.48
N GLN A 36 -18.91 -81.02 1.21
CA GLN A 36 -18.43 -80.13 0.16
C GLN A 36 -19.47 -79.03 -0.17
N PHE A 37 -20.76 -79.40 -0.22
CA PHE A 37 -21.84 -78.43 -0.39
C PHE A 37 -21.92 -77.45 0.79
N TYR A 38 -21.85 -77.94 2.03
CA TYR A 38 -21.82 -77.07 3.20
C TYR A 38 -20.57 -76.17 3.23
N GLY A 39 -19.40 -76.70 2.86
CA GLY A 39 -18.17 -75.91 2.74
C GLY A 39 -18.29 -74.80 1.69
N ALA A 40 -18.86 -75.11 0.51
CA ALA A 40 -19.12 -74.12 -0.53
C ALA A 40 -20.15 -73.06 -0.08
N LEU A 41 -21.23 -73.48 0.59
CA LEU A 41 -22.28 -72.58 1.07
C LEU A 41 -21.76 -71.64 2.18
N ILE A 42 -20.98 -72.16 3.12
CA ILE A 42 -20.27 -71.35 4.13
C ILE A 42 -19.29 -70.39 3.45
N GLY A 43 -18.52 -70.85 2.46
CA GLY A 43 -17.60 -70.00 1.70
C GLY A 43 -18.31 -68.84 0.99
N VAL A 44 -19.45 -69.10 0.35
CA VAL A 44 -20.28 -68.06 -0.29
C VAL A 44 -20.82 -67.08 0.73
N VAL A 45 -21.33 -67.55 1.88
CA VAL A 45 -21.86 -66.68 2.95
C VAL A 45 -20.75 -65.81 3.55
N ILE A 46 -19.58 -66.37 3.87
CA ILE A 46 -18.44 -65.61 4.38
C ILE A 46 -17.99 -64.58 3.36
N THR A 47 -17.88 -64.97 2.08
CA THR A 47 -17.49 -64.04 1.00
C THR A 47 -18.49 -62.90 0.85
N ALA A 48 -19.79 -63.19 0.91
CA ALA A 48 -20.84 -62.16 0.88
C ALA A 48 -20.73 -61.21 2.08
N ILE A 49 -20.49 -61.72 3.28
CA ILE A 49 -20.28 -60.92 4.50
C ILE A 49 -19.05 -60.01 4.35
N ILE A 50 -17.89 -60.56 3.94
CA ILE A 50 -16.67 -59.78 3.71
C ILE A 50 -16.92 -58.68 2.68
N THR A 51 -17.62 -59.00 1.59
CA THR A 51 -17.94 -58.04 0.53
C THR A 51 -18.81 -56.90 1.06
N VAL A 52 -19.83 -57.19 1.86
CA VAL A 52 -20.69 -56.17 2.49
C VAL A 52 -19.86 -55.28 3.41
N PHE A 53 -18.97 -55.86 4.24
CA PHE A 53 -18.09 -55.07 5.11
C PHE A 53 -17.11 -54.18 4.34
N LEU A 54 -16.55 -54.67 3.22
CA LEU A 54 -15.66 -53.89 2.36
C LEU A 54 -16.39 -52.73 1.69
N LEU A 55 -17.58 -52.98 1.13
CA LEU A 55 -18.41 -51.94 0.52
C LEU A 55 -18.82 -50.88 1.55
N GLN A 56 -19.27 -51.30 2.73
CA GLN A 56 -19.59 -50.37 3.82
C GLN A 56 -18.38 -49.54 4.24
N GLY A 57 -17.20 -50.16 4.38
CA GLY A 57 -15.97 -49.46 4.72
C GLY A 57 -15.53 -48.45 3.65
N GLN A 58 -15.70 -48.79 2.36
CA GLN A 58 -15.40 -47.89 1.25
C GLN A 58 -16.40 -46.73 1.19
N THR A 59 -17.71 -47.00 1.24
CA THR A 59 -18.74 -45.95 1.22
C THR A 59 -18.60 -44.98 2.40
N ALA A 60 -18.35 -45.49 3.62
CA ALA A 60 -18.15 -44.61 4.79
C ALA A 60 -16.90 -43.73 4.66
N ASN A 61 -15.82 -44.26 4.08
CA ASN A 61 -14.61 -43.47 3.81
C ASN A 61 -14.81 -42.44 2.70
N GLU A 62 -15.55 -42.78 1.64
CA GLU A 62 -15.92 -41.84 0.58
C GLU A 62 -16.82 -40.72 1.11
N GLU A 63 -17.84 -41.05 1.90
CA GLU A 63 -18.73 -40.06 2.53
C GLU A 63 -17.93 -39.12 3.45
N LYS A 64 -17.03 -39.67 4.28
CA LYS A 64 -16.16 -38.86 5.15
C LYS A 64 -15.26 -37.94 4.32
N ARG A 65 -14.66 -38.44 3.24
CA ARG A 65 -13.81 -37.67 2.33
C ARG A 65 -14.61 -36.57 1.62
N GLU A 66 -15.78 -36.89 1.08
CA GLU A 66 -16.65 -35.93 0.40
C GLU A 66 -17.10 -34.83 1.37
N ARG A 67 -17.49 -35.21 2.59
CA ARG A 67 -17.82 -34.24 3.65
C ARG A 67 -16.62 -33.35 3.98
N SER A 68 -15.42 -33.91 4.13
CA SER A 68 -14.20 -33.14 4.38
C SER A 68 -13.89 -32.15 3.25
N ILE A 69 -14.07 -32.56 1.99
CA ILE A 69 -13.88 -31.67 0.83
C ILE A 69 -14.88 -30.52 0.86
N LYS A 70 -16.18 -30.82 1.02
CA LYS A 70 -17.23 -29.79 1.07
C LYS A 70 -17.05 -28.82 2.24
N VAL A 71 -16.63 -29.32 3.41
CA VAL A 71 -16.32 -28.46 4.56
C VAL A 71 -15.11 -27.57 4.27
N PHE A 72 -14.07 -28.11 3.63
CA PHE A 72 -12.88 -27.35 3.23
C PHE A 72 -13.24 -26.23 2.24
N GLU A 73 -13.98 -26.55 1.17
CA GLU A 73 -14.45 -25.57 0.18
C GLU A 73 -15.29 -24.48 0.86
N LYS A 74 -16.24 -24.87 1.73
CA LYS A 74 -17.06 -23.88 2.42
C LYS A 74 -16.28 -23.00 3.39
N LYS A 75 -15.26 -23.55 4.07
CA LYS A 75 -14.34 -22.77 4.91
C LYS A 75 -13.59 -21.73 4.07
N GLN A 76 -13.08 -22.14 2.91
CA GLN A 76 -12.37 -21.24 2.01
C GLN A 76 -13.26 -20.07 1.57
N ASP A 77 -14.52 -20.35 1.18
CA ASP A 77 -15.49 -19.32 0.80
C ASP A 77 -15.74 -18.34 1.96
N VAL A 78 -16.03 -18.86 3.15
CA VAL A 78 -16.31 -18.04 4.35
C VAL A 78 -15.09 -17.17 4.70
N TYR A 79 -13.88 -17.71 4.60
CA TYR A 79 -12.66 -16.95 4.89
C TYR A 79 -12.40 -15.87 3.85
N HIS A 80 -12.67 -16.15 2.57
CA HIS A 80 -12.57 -15.17 1.51
C HIS A 80 -13.57 -14.02 1.69
N ASP A 81 -14.85 -14.36 1.91
CA ASP A 81 -15.93 -13.38 2.09
C ASP A 81 -15.66 -12.47 3.29
N PHE A 82 -15.18 -13.05 4.40
CA PHE A 82 -14.78 -12.29 5.58
C PHE A 82 -13.65 -11.30 5.27
N LEU A 83 -12.60 -11.73 4.54
CA LEU A 83 -11.48 -10.87 4.18
C LEU A 83 -11.87 -9.75 3.21
N GLU A 84 -12.74 -10.03 2.24
CA GLU A 84 -13.28 -8.99 1.35
C GLU A 84 -14.12 -7.97 2.12
N LYS A 85 -15.00 -8.42 3.03
CA LYS A 85 -15.78 -7.49 3.87
C LYS A 85 -14.89 -6.66 4.80
N LEU A 86 -13.86 -7.27 5.39
CA LEU A 86 -12.88 -6.55 6.21
C LEU A 86 -12.11 -5.51 5.39
N LYS A 87 -11.77 -5.82 4.13
CA LYS A 87 -11.14 -4.87 3.20
C LYS A 87 -12.06 -3.70 2.87
N GLU A 88 -13.35 -3.93 2.67
CA GLU A 88 -14.34 -2.86 2.46
C GLU A 88 -14.32 -1.87 3.64
N ILE A 89 -14.45 -2.38 4.86
CA ILE A 89 -14.48 -1.61 6.12
C ILE A 89 -13.14 -0.92 6.45
N ILE A 90 -12.02 -1.40 5.92
CA ILE A 90 -10.71 -0.73 6.12
C ILE A 90 -10.53 0.40 5.10
N LYS A 91 -11.18 0.32 3.93
CA LYS A 91 -10.95 1.24 2.82
C LYS A 91 -11.61 2.60 3.04
N ASP A 92 -12.80 2.62 3.64
CA ASP A 92 -13.54 3.84 4.00
C ASP A 92 -12.96 4.54 5.24
N GLY A 93 -12.24 3.81 6.10
CA GLY A 93 -11.55 4.35 7.27
C GLY A 93 -12.47 4.68 8.46
N GLU A 94 -13.76 4.38 8.34
CA GLU A 94 -14.78 4.60 9.38
C GLU A 94 -15.79 3.45 9.36
N ILE A 95 -16.10 2.86 10.51
CA ILE A 95 -17.21 1.91 10.62
C ILE A 95 -18.52 2.69 10.68
N THR A 96 -19.30 2.66 9.61
CA THR A 96 -20.58 3.34 9.53
C THR A 96 -21.67 2.56 10.27
N ILE A 97 -22.41 3.27 11.14
CA ILE A 97 -23.59 2.76 11.83
C ILE A 97 -24.76 3.63 11.39
N SER A 98 -25.62 3.13 10.51
CA SER A 98 -26.82 3.88 10.11
C SER A 98 -27.79 3.98 11.29
N ALA A 99 -28.01 5.20 11.81
CA ALA A 99 -29.16 5.47 12.68
C ALA A 99 -30.40 5.67 11.81
N GLN A 100 -31.47 4.91 12.06
CA GLN A 100 -32.75 5.09 11.36
C GLN A 100 -33.34 6.48 11.65
N GLY A 101 -32.97 7.48 10.85
CA GLY A 101 -33.68 8.75 10.76
C GLY A 101 -34.93 8.58 9.90
N LYS A 102 -36.05 9.20 10.31
CA LYS A 102 -37.39 9.07 9.69
C LYS A 102 -37.50 9.47 8.20
N ASN A 103 -36.43 9.87 7.53
CA ASN A 103 -36.39 10.24 6.11
C ASN A 103 -35.02 9.89 5.51
N ALA A 104 -34.75 8.62 5.20
CA ALA A 104 -33.54 8.22 4.47
C ALA A 104 -33.92 7.39 3.25
N ASP A 105 -33.45 7.84 2.08
CA ASP A 105 -33.56 7.12 0.81
C ASP A 105 -33.08 5.67 0.98
N LEU A 106 -33.90 4.73 0.51
CA LEU A 106 -33.77 3.29 0.71
C LEU A 106 -32.61 2.62 -0.07
N SER A 107 -31.63 3.38 -0.58
CA SER A 107 -30.57 2.85 -1.46
C SER A 107 -29.16 2.82 -0.87
N GLY A 108 -28.92 3.33 0.35
CA GLY A 108 -27.55 3.51 0.86
C GLY A 108 -27.33 3.32 2.36
N ASN A 109 -28.17 2.57 3.07
CA ASN A 109 -27.96 2.27 4.49
C ASN A 109 -27.32 0.89 4.67
N VAL A 110 -25.98 0.82 4.65
CA VAL A 110 -25.22 -0.36 5.08
C VAL A 110 -24.81 -0.16 6.53
N ASP A 111 -25.10 -1.13 7.40
CA ASP A 111 -24.64 -1.15 8.80
C ASP A 111 -23.43 -2.08 8.86
N GLU A 112 -22.25 -1.50 8.63
CA GLU A 112 -20.99 -2.23 8.49
C GLU A 112 -20.61 -2.98 9.77
N LEU A 113 -21.01 -2.45 10.93
CA LEU A 113 -20.83 -3.12 12.21
C LEU A 113 -21.65 -4.41 12.27
N LYS A 114 -22.92 -4.39 11.85
CA LYS A 114 -23.75 -5.60 11.77
C LYS A 114 -23.15 -6.61 10.81
N ASP A 115 -22.72 -6.17 9.63
CA ASP A 115 -22.09 -7.05 8.64
C ASP A 115 -20.84 -7.72 9.19
N LEU A 116 -19.95 -6.95 9.84
CA LEU A 116 -18.74 -7.49 10.48
C LEU A 116 -19.09 -8.51 11.56
N LEU A 117 -20.08 -8.24 12.41
CA LEU A 117 -20.54 -9.18 13.44
C LEU A 117 -21.05 -10.49 12.83
N PHE A 118 -21.82 -10.43 11.73
CA PHE A 118 -22.25 -11.63 11.02
C PHE A 118 -21.08 -12.42 10.44
N GLN A 119 -20.11 -11.73 9.82
CA GLN A 119 -18.91 -12.40 9.29
C GLN A 119 -18.09 -13.09 10.40
N LEU A 120 -17.93 -12.43 11.54
CA LEU A 120 -17.29 -13.02 12.72
C LEU A 120 -18.05 -14.24 13.25
N GLY A 121 -19.39 -14.22 13.21
CA GLY A 121 -20.22 -15.38 13.51
C GLY A 121 -20.02 -16.54 12.52
N TYR A 122 -19.87 -16.25 11.22
CA TYR A 122 -19.55 -17.28 10.23
C TYR A 122 -18.16 -17.88 10.44
N ILE A 123 -17.16 -17.08 10.82
CA ILE A 123 -15.84 -17.56 11.22
C ILE A 123 -15.99 -18.54 12.39
N GLN A 124 -16.71 -18.16 13.45
CA GLN A 124 -16.94 -19.02 14.62
C GLN A 124 -17.59 -20.36 14.26
N MET A 125 -18.51 -20.38 13.30
CA MET A 125 -19.18 -21.62 12.86
C MET A 125 -18.22 -22.59 12.17
N HIS A 126 -17.13 -22.10 11.60
CA HIS A 126 -16.24 -22.84 10.71
C HIS A 126 -14.81 -22.99 11.24
N THR A 127 -14.51 -22.49 12.43
CA THR A 127 -13.17 -22.59 13.05
C THR A 127 -13.27 -22.98 14.52
N SER A 128 -12.11 -23.20 15.17
CA SER A 128 -12.06 -23.50 16.60
C SER A 128 -12.33 -22.24 17.45
N GLU A 129 -12.74 -22.42 18.69
CA GLU A 129 -12.91 -21.31 19.64
C GLU A 129 -11.61 -20.51 19.82
N GLU A 130 -10.48 -21.20 19.91
CA GLU A 130 -9.15 -20.58 20.00
C GLU A 130 -8.86 -19.70 18.77
N ASN A 131 -9.07 -20.23 17.56
CA ASN A 131 -8.84 -19.48 16.33
C ASN A 131 -9.80 -18.30 16.19
N THR A 132 -11.07 -18.48 16.58
CA THR A 132 -12.08 -17.42 16.63
C THR A 132 -11.60 -16.27 17.50
N ASN A 133 -11.18 -16.56 18.73
CA ASN A 133 -10.70 -15.54 19.68
C ASN A 133 -9.47 -14.80 19.14
N LYS A 134 -8.51 -15.51 18.54
CA LYS A 134 -7.33 -14.89 17.91
C LYS A 134 -7.69 -13.98 16.74
N VAL A 135 -8.66 -14.37 15.90
CA VAL A 135 -9.15 -13.52 14.80
C VAL A 135 -9.83 -12.27 15.37
N PHE A 136 -10.70 -12.42 16.37
CA PHE A 136 -11.42 -11.31 17.01
C PHE A 136 -10.47 -10.30 17.64
N GLU A 137 -9.43 -10.77 18.34
CA GLU A 137 -8.42 -9.91 18.94
C GLU A 137 -7.70 -9.07 17.88
N ARG A 138 -7.34 -9.67 16.75
CA ARG A 138 -6.68 -8.96 15.64
C ARG A 138 -7.61 -7.97 14.95
N VAL A 139 -8.87 -8.32 14.73
CA VAL A 139 -9.87 -7.39 14.19
C VAL A 139 -10.06 -6.20 15.13
N SER A 140 -10.12 -6.44 16.44
CA SER A 140 -10.21 -5.37 17.44
C SER A 140 -9.00 -4.43 17.39
N LYS A 141 -7.79 -4.98 17.24
CA LYS A 141 -6.56 -4.19 17.07
C LYS A 141 -6.57 -3.38 15.77
N ILE A 142 -7.09 -3.92 14.67
CA ILE A 142 -7.26 -3.19 13.40
C ILE A 142 -8.16 -1.97 13.64
N ILE A 143 -9.32 -2.16 14.26
CA ILE A 143 -10.28 -1.08 14.53
C ILE A 143 -9.65 -0.02 15.43
N GLN A 144 -8.93 -0.42 16.48
CA GLN A 144 -8.19 0.52 17.35
C GLN A 144 -7.16 1.32 16.56
N LEU A 145 -6.33 0.66 15.75
CA LEU A 145 -5.33 1.33 14.91
C LEU A 145 -5.96 2.35 13.97
N MET A 146 -7.10 2.03 13.35
CA MET A 146 -7.82 2.96 12.48
C MET A 146 -8.34 4.17 13.27
N ASN A 147 -8.97 3.95 14.42
CA ASN A 147 -9.51 5.03 15.25
C ASN A 147 -8.41 5.97 15.77
N ASP A 148 -7.29 5.40 16.22
CA ASP A 148 -6.14 6.16 16.72
C ASP A 148 -5.54 7.01 15.59
N PHE A 149 -5.34 6.41 14.40
CA PHE A 149 -4.83 7.12 13.23
C PHE A 149 -5.79 8.19 12.70
N SER A 150 -7.11 7.96 12.81
CA SER A 150 -8.12 8.96 12.47
C SER A 150 -8.11 10.14 13.45
N SER A 151 -7.81 9.89 14.72
CA SER A 151 -7.81 10.90 15.81
C SER A 151 -6.54 11.74 15.89
N ASP A 152 -5.40 11.24 15.38
CA ASP A 152 -4.13 11.96 15.40
C ASP A 152 -4.20 13.25 14.55
N GLY A 153 -3.70 14.37 15.08
CA GLY A 153 -3.68 15.67 14.39
C GLY A 153 -2.64 15.78 13.27
N LYS A 154 -2.16 17.00 13.00
CA LYS A 154 -1.27 17.44 11.88
C LYS A 154 0.06 16.67 11.65
N ASP A 155 0.32 15.55 12.32
CA ASP A 155 1.53 14.73 12.20
C ASP A 155 1.30 13.36 11.50
N LYS A 156 0.12 13.10 10.93
CA LYS A 156 -0.24 11.79 10.34
C LYS A 156 0.77 11.31 9.30
N GLN A 157 1.31 12.23 8.49
CA GLN A 157 2.28 11.92 7.44
C GLN A 157 3.55 11.25 7.99
N LYS A 158 4.02 11.63 9.19
CA LYS A 158 5.23 11.05 9.81
C LYS A 158 5.01 9.64 10.34
N PHE A 159 3.78 9.33 10.76
CA PHE A 159 3.43 8.03 11.34
C PHE A 159 2.86 7.03 10.33
N LEU A 160 2.64 7.47 9.09
CA LEU A 160 2.03 6.68 8.02
C LEU A 160 2.71 5.32 7.77
N PRO A 161 4.06 5.21 7.65
CA PRO A 161 4.69 3.90 7.44
C PRO A 161 4.48 2.97 8.64
N LYS A 162 4.57 3.50 9.86
CA LYS A 162 4.39 2.73 11.10
C LYS A 162 2.93 2.26 11.26
N PHE A 163 1.97 3.10 10.88
CA PHE A 163 0.55 2.75 10.84
C PHE A 163 0.32 1.57 9.90
N TYR A 164 0.70 1.70 8.61
CA TYR A 164 0.49 0.65 7.62
C TYR A 164 1.27 -0.63 7.94
N ALA A 165 2.46 -0.54 8.53
CA ALA A 165 3.21 -1.71 9.00
C ALA A 165 2.45 -2.45 10.12
N SER A 166 1.85 -1.71 11.06
CA SER A 166 1.07 -2.29 12.16
C SER A 166 -0.27 -2.85 11.68
N LEU A 167 -0.94 -2.18 10.75
CA LEU A 167 -2.16 -2.67 10.09
C LEU A 167 -1.89 -3.98 9.35
N SER A 168 -0.81 -4.03 8.57
CA SER A 168 -0.40 -5.21 7.81
C SER A 168 -0.07 -6.39 8.72
N GLU A 169 0.60 -6.13 9.85
CA GLU A 169 0.88 -7.16 10.87
C GLU A 169 -0.41 -7.80 11.41
N GLN A 170 -1.46 -7.02 11.65
CA GLN A 170 -2.74 -7.56 12.10
C GLN A 170 -3.44 -8.35 10.98
N LEU A 171 -3.48 -7.82 9.76
CA LEU A 171 -4.10 -8.47 8.60
C LEU A 171 -3.43 -9.81 8.26
N PHE A 172 -2.10 -9.84 8.15
CA PHE A 172 -1.37 -11.08 7.87
C PHE A 172 -1.44 -12.07 9.03
N GLY A 173 -1.58 -11.57 10.26
CA GLY A 173 -1.88 -12.39 11.41
C GLY A 173 -3.21 -13.13 11.29
N ILE A 174 -4.27 -12.46 10.83
CA ILE A 174 -5.57 -13.07 10.54
C ILE A 174 -5.41 -14.14 9.45
N VAL A 175 -4.78 -13.79 8.33
CA VAL A 175 -4.53 -14.72 7.21
C VAL A 175 -3.75 -15.96 7.67
N SER A 176 -2.76 -15.79 8.55
CA SER A 176 -1.99 -16.90 9.10
C SER A 176 -2.87 -17.85 9.92
N ILE A 177 -3.74 -17.33 10.80
CA ILE A 177 -4.67 -18.15 11.59
C ILE A 177 -5.60 -18.94 10.68
N LEU A 178 -6.23 -18.26 9.71
CA LEU A 178 -7.18 -18.90 8.78
C LEU A 178 -6.49 -19.94 7.89
N LYS A 179 -5.27 -19.67 7.43
CA LYS A 179 -4.47 -20.62 6.64
C LYS A 179 -4.09 -21.84 7.48
N SER A 180 -3.67 -21.64 8.73
CA SER A 180 -3.33 -22.74 9.63
C SER A 180 -4.54 -23.62 9.91
N ASP A 181 -5.72 -23.03 10.12
CA ASP A 181 -6.97 -23.76 10.31
C ASP A 181 -7.38 -24.55 9.04
N LEU A 182 -7.23 -23.94 7.86
CA LEU A 182 -7.63 -24.52 6.59
C LEU A 182 -6.75 -25.72 6.19
N TYR A 183 -5.43 -25.60 6.37
CA TYR A 183 -4.46 -26.58 5.88
C TYR A 183 -3.85 -27.47 6.98
N GLY A 184 -4.08 -27.18 8.25
CA GLY A 184 -3.51 -27.92 9.37
C GLY A 184 -1.99 -27.82 9.48
N ILE A 185 -1.39 -26.76 8.93
CA ILE A 185 0.05 -26.49 8.96
C ILE A 185 0.34 -25.23 9.76
N GLU A 186 1.45 -25.21 10.47
CA GLU A 186 1.94 -23.99 11.10
C GLU A 186 2.39 -23.00 10.03
N THR A 187 1.91 -21.76 10.11
CA THR A 187 2.19 -20.73 9.12
C THR A 187 2.82 -19.52 9.77
N ASN A 188 3.93 -19.06 9.19
CA ASN A 188 4.57 -17.83 9.61
C ASN A 188 3.85 -16.63 8.98
N THR A 189 3.63 -15.59 9.78
CA THR A 189 3.16 -14.30 9.27
C THR A 189 4.31 -13.55 8.59
N ILE A 190 3.98 -12.59 7.73
CA ILE A 190 4.99 -11.67 7.19
C ILE A 190 5.40 -10.72 8.33
N HIS A 191 6.71 -10.63 8.58
CA HIS A 191 7.26 -9.78 9.63
C HIS A 191 7.06 -8.30 9.33
N LYS A 192 6.71 -7.53 10.38
CA LYS A 192 6.49 -6.10 10.33
C LYS A 192 7.63 -5.33 9.68
N ASP A 193 8.88 -5.65 10.04
CA ASP A 193 10.07 -4.93 9.56
C ASP A 193 10.19 -4.98 8.03
N ARG A 194 9.87 -6.13 7.41
CA ARG A 194 9.89 -6.26 5.94
C ARG A 194 8.84 -5.41 5.26
N ILE A 195 7.68 -5.26 5.89
CA ILE A 195 6.62 -4.40 5.38
C ILE A 195 6.99 -2.94 5.59
N GLU A 196 7.59 -2.59 6.72
CA GLU A 196 8.10 -1.25 6.96
C GLU A 196 9.15 -0.85 5.92
N ASP A 197 10.08 -1.74 5.59
CA ASP A 197 11.07 -1.53 4.52
C ASP A 197 10.39 -1.31 3.16
N LEU A 198 9.44 -2.17 2.77
CA LEU A 198 8.66 -2.00 1.54
C LEU A 198 7.91 -0.65 1.51
N LEU A 199 7.28 -0.28 2.62
CA LEU A 199 6.50 0.95 2.74
C LEU A 199 7.38 2.21 2.76
N ARG A 200 8.64 2.12 3.19
CA ARG A 200 9.64 3.20 3.07
C ARG A 200 10.05 3.44 1.62
N GLU A 201 10.08 2.39 0.80
CA GLU A 201 10.29 2.52 -0.64
C GLU A 201 9.05 3.13 -1.32
N CYS A 202 7.85 2.78 -0.85
CA CYS A 202 6.60 3.40 -1.29
C CYS A 202 6.55 4.89 -0.95
N ASP A 203 6.13 5.70 -1.92
CA ASP A 203 5.99 7.15 -1.76
C ASP A 203 4.66 7.49 -1.09
N LEU A 204 4.48 7.05 0.15
CA LEU A 204 3.23 7.22 0.89
C LEU A 204 2.99 8.70 1.22
N PHE A 205 1.86 9.25 0.78
CA PHE A 205 1.50 10.65 0.95
C PHE A 205 0.00 10.79 1.26
N ILE A 206 -0.33 11.59 2.26
CA ILE A 206 -1.71 11.96 2.59
C ILE A 206 -2.00 13.33 1.94
N ASP A 207 -2.91 13.36 0.99
CA ASP A 207 -3.30 14.59 0.25
C ASP A 207 -4.26 15.52 1.04
N ASN A 208 -4.34 15.34 2.36
CA ASN A 208 -5.40 15.93 3.18
C ASN A 208 -4.88 16.90 4.25
N GLU A 209 -3.57 17.13 4.35
CA GLU A 209 -3.06 18.15 5.27
C GLU A 209 -3.28 19.54 4.66
N GLU A 210 -4.00 20.39 5.41
CA GLU A 210 -4.20 21.80 5.12
C GLU A 210 -2.83 22.42 4.77
N PHE A 211 -2.69 22.96 3.56
CA PHE A 211 -1.44 23.49 3.04
C PHE A 211 -0.93 24.62 3.96
N ASP A 212 0.00 24.30 4.86
CA ASP A 212 0.58 25.30 5.76
C ASP A 212 1.64 26.12 5.00
N LYS A 213 1.18 27.27 4.49
CA LYS A 213 2.02 28.21 3.74
C LYS A 213 3.26 28.67 4.51
N TYR A 214 3.21 28.74 5.84
CA TYR A 214 4.38 29.12 6.65
C TYR A 214 5.42 28.02 6.60
N GLU A 215 5.01 26.77 6.86
CA GLU A 215 5.92 25.62 6.85
C GLU A 215 6.54 25.39 5.48
N VAL A 216 5.74 25.51 4.40
CA VAL A 216 6.22 25.29 3.04
C VAL A 216 7.26 26.34 2.63
N GLN A 217 7.04 27.61 2.97
CA GLN A 217 8.01 28.66 2.67
C GLN A 217 9.29 28.52 3.52
N ILE A 218 9.16 28.14 4.80
CA ILE A 218 10.32 27.83 5.66
C ILE A 218 11.11 26.64 5.09
N TYR A 219 10.44 25.58 4.67
CA TYR A 219 11.05 24.42 4.05
C TYR A 219 11.84 24.82 2.79
N PHE A 220 11.21 25.59 1.89
CA PHE A 220 11.86 26.08 0.68
C PHE A 220 13.18 26.79 0.99
N TRP A 221 13.20 27.72 1.94
CA TRP A 221 14.43 28.45 2.29
C TRP A 221 15.50 27.58 2.93
N ASN A 222 15.11 26.64 3.80
CA ASN A 222 16.07 25.73 4.45
C ASN A 222 16.70 24.79 3.42
N GLU A 223 15.88 24.19 2.56
CA GLU A 223 16.36 23.25 1.55
C GLU A 223 17.17 23.96 0.47
N LEU A 224 16.79 25.17 0.05
CA LEU A 224 17.54 25.99 -0.90
C LEU A 224 18.96 26.27 -0.40
N GLN A 225 19.10 26.71 0.87
CA GLN A 225 20.41 26.96 1.49
C GLN A 225 21.25 25.69 1.57
N LYS A 226 20.65 24.57 2.01
CA LYS A 226 21.31 23.27 2.08
C LYS A 226 21.86 22.84 0.72
N GLN A 227 21.05 22.91 -0.33
CA GLN A 227 21.44 22.45 -1.65
C GLN A 227 22.45 23.37 -2.35
N LEU A 228 22.37 24.68 -2.16
CA LEU A 228 23.40 25.60 -2.63
C LEU A 228 24.75 25.37 -1.92
N LYS A 229 24.75 25.09 -0.60
CA LYS A 229 25.98 24.69 0.11
C LYS A 229 26.56 23.39 -0.45
N LEU A 230 25.72 22.40 -0.78
CA LEU A 230 26.17 21.15 -1.42
C LEU A 230 26.80 21.39 -2.81
N LYS A 231 26.40 22.44 -3.53
CA LYS A 231 27.03 22.90 -4.77
C LYS A 231 28.37 23.63 -4.56
N GLY A 232 28.76 23.87 -3.31
CA GLY A 232 30.02 24.53 -2.96
C GLY A 232 29.93 26.05 -2.82
N TYR A 233 28.72 26.62 -2.74
CA TYR A 233 28.55 28.04 -2.45
C TYR A 233 28.71 28.34 -0.96
N ASP A 234 29.53 29.35 -0.65
CA ASP A 234 29.72 29.84 0.72
C ASP A 234 28.54 30.72 1.14
N ILE A 235 27.55 30.09 1.78
CA ILE A 235 26.31 30.72 2.22
C ILE A 235 26.25 30.66 3.74
N GLN A 236 26.06 31.82 4.36
CA GLN A 236 25.75 31.91 5.79
C GLN A 236 24.32 31.45 6.03
N GLU A 237 24.17 30.45 6.90
CA GLU A 237 22.85 29.92 7.23
C GLU A 237 22.02 30.95 7.98
N LYS A 238 20.79 31.16 7.52
CA LYS A 238 19.84 32.08 8.11
C LYS A 238 18.54 31.34 8.45
N ASP A 239 18.04 31.58 9.65
CA ASP A 239 16.69 31.17 10.04
C ASP A 239 15.67 32.18 9.48
N PHE A 240 14.81 31.69 8.58
CA PHE A 240 13.79 32.50 7.92
C PHE A 240 12.43 32.52 8.64
N ARG A 241 12.27 31.83 9.79
CA ARG A 241 10.97 31.77 10.50
C ARG A 241 10.37 33.15 10.78
N GLN A 242 11.17 34.08 11.29
CA GLN A 242 10.69 35.43 11.57
C GLN A 242 10.32 36.19 10.28
N ASP A 243 11.14 36.06 9.23
CA ASP A 243 10.86 36.71 7.95
C ASP A 243 9.56 36.20 7.32
N VAL A 244 9.33 34.88 7.35
CA VAL A 244 8.11 34.22 6.85
C VAL A 244 6.89 34.63 7.67
N ASN A 245 7.01 34.66 9.01
CA ASN A 245 5.93 35.12 9.88
C ASN A 245 5.55 36.57 9.56
N GLU A 246 6.53 37.46 9.44
CA GLU A 246 6.27 38.86 9.14
C GLU A 246 5.79 39.09 7.69
N PHE A 247 6.22 38.24 6.75
CA PHE A 247 5.73 38.22 5.37
C PHE A 247 4.21 38.03 5.33
N TYR A 248 3.69 37.00 6.00
CA TYR A 248 2.26 36.73 6.03
C TYR A 248 1.44 37.59 7.01
N ALA A 249 2.06 38.14 8.06
CA ALA A 249 1.37 38.94 9.08
C ALA A 249 0.97 40.36 8.61
N ARG A 250 1.67 40.94 7.63
CA ARG A 250 1.52 42.36 7.27
C ARG A 250 0.70 42.56 5.99
N ALA A 251 -0.62 42.41 6.07
CA ALA A 251 -1.53 42.76 4.97
C ALA A 251 -1.51 44.26 4.56
N ARG A 252 -0.90 45.17 5.36
CA ARG A 252 -0.91 46.63 5.13
C ARG A 252 0.39 47.24 4.59
N ASN A 253 1.54 46.55 4.68
CA ASN A 253 2.81 46.98 4.05
C ASN A 253 3.26 45.86 3.12
N ARG A 254 2.73 45.92 1.89
CA ARG A 254 2.65 44.81 0.92
C ARG A 254 4.00 44.25 0.44
N HIS A 255 5.06 45.05 0.46
CA HIS A 255 6.34 44.68 -0.16
C HIS A 255 7.38 44.42 0.93
N ARG A 256 7.59 43.15 1.26
CA ARG A 256 8.74 42.70 2.07
C ARG A 256 9.66 41.90 1.18
N TYR A 257 10.91 42.34 1.13
CA TYR A 257 11.97 41.66 0.42
C TYR A 257 12.89 40.99 1.42
N TYR A 258 13.11 39.71 1.27
CA TYR A 258 14.09 38.98 2.06
C TYR A 258 14.61 37.78 1.27
N GLY A 259 15.78 37.28 1.65
CA GLY A 259 16.40 36.14 1.01
C GLY A 259 17.85 36.00 1.40
N ILE A 260 18.66 35.44 0.49
CA ILE A 260 20.07 35.13 0.70
C ILE A 260 20.96 35.88 -0.31
N LEU A 261 22.11 36.32 0.17
CA LEU A 261 23.16 37.00 -0.60
C LEU A 261 24.47 36.26 -0.35
N PHE A 262 25.19 35.92 -1.41
CA PHE A 262 26.49 35.26 -1.31
C PHE A 262 27.42 35.68 -2.44
N SER A 263 28.72 35.57 -2.21
CA SER A 263 29.74 35.92 -3.21
C SER A 263 29.95 34.75 -4.17
N ILE A 264 30.04 35.06 -5.47
CA ILE A 264 30.22 34.05 -6.51
C ILE A 264 31.56 34.17 -7.24
N TYR A 265 32.15 35.35 -7.34
CA TYR A 265 33.36 35.60 -8.11
C TYR A 265 34.14 36.79 -7.55
N ASN A 266 35.47 36.74 -7.64
CA ASN A 266 36.35 37.86 -7.33
C ASN A 266 37.01 38.34 -8.63
N THR A 267 36.87 39.62 -8.95
CA THR A 267 37.53 40.24 -10.10
C THR A 267 39.05 40.29 -9.89
N LYS A 268 39.81 40.58 -10.96
CA LYS A 268 41.28 40.79 -10.84
C LYS A 268 41.65 41.95 -9.94
N GLU A 269 40.75 42.93 -9.83
CA GLU A 269 40.87 44.08 -8.93
C GLU A 269 40.42 43.74 -7.49
N ASN A 270 40.17 42.46 -7.20
CA ASN A 270 39.76 41.93 -5.90
C ASN A 270 38.39 42.44 -5.42
N GLU A 271 37.50 42.78 -6.36
CA GLU A 271 36.12 43.14 -6.06
C GLU A 271 35.24 41.89 -6.08
N LYS A 272 34.29 41.84 -5.13
CA LYS A 272 33.35 40.72 -4.99
C LYS A 272 32.12 40.93 -5.86
N ILE A 273 31.87 39.99 -6.75
CA ILE A 273 30.57 39.86 -7.41
C ILE A 273 29.66 39.01 -6.55
N ASN A 274 28.50 39.56 -6.20
CA ASN A 274 27.53 38.91 -5.34
C ASN A 274 26.28 38.50 -6.13
N PHE A 275 25.73 37.36 -5.74
CA PHE A 275 24.48 36.82 -6.23
C PHE A 275 23.45 36.84 -5.11
N ARG A 276 22.22 37.23 -5.42
CA ARG A 276 21.12 37.27 -4.47
C ARG A 276 19.94 36.49 -4.99
N ILE A 277 19.30 35.77 -4.08
CA ILE A 277 17.99 35.16 -4.27
C ILE A 277 17.06 35.80 -3.25
N GLU A 278 15.98 36.40 -3.72
CA GLU A 278 15.08 37.23 -2.92
C GLU A 278 13.63 36.91 -3.27
N ILE A 279 12.72 37.22 -2.36
CA ILE A 279 11.29 37.07 -2.60
C ILE A 279 10.57 38.40 -2.48
N GLU A 280 9.60 38.61 -3.35
CA GLU A 280 8.55 39.62 -3.19
C GLU A 280 7.20 38.91 -3.07
N ASN A 281 6.71 38.35 -4.17
CA ASN A 281 5.61 37.38 -4.20
C ASN A 281 6.17 36.06 -4.73
N ASN A 282 6.66 36.14 -5.97
CA ASN A 282 7.54 35.16 -6.59
C ASN A 282 8.97 35.33 -6.09
N PHE A 283 9.70 34.22 -6.01
CA PHE A 283 11.16 34.29 -5.85
C PHE A 283 11.81 34.73 -7.16
N TYR A 284 12.88 35.49 -7.05
CA TYR A 284 13.71 35.91 -8.16
C TYR A 284 15.17 35.94 -7.72
N TYR A 285 16.06 35.98 -8.70
CA TYR A 285 17.48 35.91 -8.43
C TYR A 285 18.32 36.68 -9.45
N GLY A 286 19.57 36.96 -9.11
CA GLY A 286 20.49 37.62 -10.02
C GLY A 286 21.73 38.23 -9.37
N PHE A 287 22.39 39.06 -10.15
CA PHE A 287 23.66 39.71 -9.82
C PHE A 287 23.40 41.12 -9.26
N VAL A 288 23.93 41.39 -8.07
CA VAL A 288 23.60 42.60 -7.30
C VAL A 288 24.72 43.63 -7.40
N LYS A 289 24.32 44.90 -7.51
CA LYS A 289 25.24 46.05 -7.45
C LYS A 289 25.70 46.28 -6.02
N PRO A 290 26.98 46.64 -5.79
CA PRO A 290 27.47 46.91 -4.43
C PRO A 290 26.75 48.12 -3.81
N GLU A 291 26.37 49.09 -4.64
CA GLU A 291 25.69 50.32 -4.23
C GLU A 291 24.63 50.72 -5.27
N LEU A 292 23.66 51.54 -4.84
CA LEU A 292 22.58 52.04 -5.67
C LEU A 292 23.12 52.79 -6.89
N LYS A 293 22.63 52.45 -8.09
CA LYS A 293 22.97 53.09 -9.38
C LYS A 293 24.44 53.01 -9.79
N VAL A 294 25.29 52.27 -9.06
CA VAL A 294 26.65 51.97 -9.51
C VAL A 294 26.56 50.95 -10.63
N ASP A 295 26.98 51.34 -11.82
CA ASP A 295 26.96 50.48 -13.00
C ASP A 295 28.38 50.25 -13.53
N LYS A 296 28.62 49.02 -13.99
CA LYS A 296 29.88 48.58 -14.56
C LYS A 296 29.56 47.90 -15.88
N PRO A 297 29.72 48.59 -17.02
CA PRO A 297 29.30 48.10 -18.32
C PRO A 297 29.87 46.72 -18.66
N GLU A 298 31.10 46.43 -18.26
CA GLU A 298 31.76 45.13 -18.46
C GLU A 298 30.99 43.99 -17.79
N ILE A 299 30.56 44.17 -16.53
CA ILE A 299 29.76 43.18 -15.79
C ILE A 299 28.39 43.02 -16.44
N THR A 300 27.73 44.13 -16.78
CA THR A 300 26.40 44.12 -17.40
C THR A 300 26.44 43.43 -18.79
N GLN A 301 27.50 43.64 -19.57
CA GLN A 301 27.71 42.94 -20.85
C GLN A 301 27.91 41.44 -20.68
N ILE A 302 28.69 41.00 -19.68
CA ILE A 302 28.85 39.58 -19.38
C ILE A 302 27.51 38.96 -18.98
N ILE A 303 26.72 39.63 -18.13
CA ILE A 303 25.41 39.12 -17.71
C ILE A 303 24.44 38.99 -18.90
N GLN A 304 24.46 39.92 -19.86
CA GLN A 304 23.66 39.78 -21.08
C GLN A 304 24.08 38.57 -21.93
N GLN A 305 25.38 38.22 -21.96
CA GLN A 305 25.85 36.98 -22.60
C GLN A 305 25.45 35.71 -21.81
N VAL A 306 25.30 35.81 -20.50
CA VAL A 306 24.77 34.72 -19.66
C VAL A 306 23.33 34.43 -20.05
N SER A 307 22.47 35.45 -20.10
CA SER A 307 21.11 35.36 -20.65
C SER A 307 20.53 36.74 -20.94
N GLU A 308 19.87 36.86 -22.10
CA GLU A 308 19.15 38.08 -22.52
C GLU A 308 17.94 38.41 -21.63
N ASN A 309 17.47 37.46 -20.82
CA ASN A 309 16.31 37.63 -19.96
C ASN A 309 16.61 38.36 -18.64
N PHE A 310 17.89 38.60 -18.32
CA PHE A 310 18.26 39.37 -17.13
C PHE A 310 17.94 40.85 -17.31
N LYS A 311 17.16 41.41 -16.38
CA LYS A 311 16.75 42.81 -16.37
C LYS A 311 17.64 43.63 -15.44
N GLN A 312 18.17 44.73 -15.95
CA GLN A 312 18.97 45.67 -15.15
C GLN A 312 18.05 46.63 -14.38
N THR A 313 18.44 47.01 -13.16
CA THR A 313 17.77 48.05 -12.38
C THR A 313 18.79 48.85 -11.56
N ASP A 314 18.33 49.78 -10.72
CA ASP A 314 19.19 50.56 -9.84
C ASP A 314 19.99 49.69 -8.84
N TRP A 315 19.46 48.53 -8.44
CA TRP A 315 20.11 47.62 -7.47
C TRP A 315 20.73 46.37 -8.08
N TRP A 316 20.39 46.05 -9.34
CA TRP A 316 20.77 44.78 -9.97
C TRP A 316 21.55 45.05 -11.25
N TYR A 317 22.70 44.40 -11.38
CA TYR A 317 23.39 44.29 -12.67
C TYR A 317 22.53 43.45 -13.64
N GLY A 318 21.82 42.46 -13.11
CA GLY A 318 20.75 41.76 -13.82
C GLY A 318 19.99 40.85 -12.86
N TRP A 319 18.66 40.88 -12.92
CA TRP A 319 17.78 39.97 -12.17
C TRP A 319 16.70 39.36 -13.07
N LYS A 320 16.16 38.22 -12.65
CA LYS A 320 15.05 37.55 -13.34
C LYS A 320 14.28 36.61 -12.42
N PHE A 321 13.07 36.24 -12.84
CA PHE A 321 12.35 35.09 -12.29
C PHE A 321 12.92 33.79 -12.87
N SER A 322 12.60 32.65 -12.23
CA SER A 322 12.94 31.35 -12.81
C SER A 322 12.27 31.15 -14.17
N ASP A 323 12.97 30.47 -15.08
CA ASP A 323 12.40 30.16 -16.41
C ASP A 323 11.38 29.02 -16.36
N ARG A 324 11.48 28.16 -15.35
CA ARG A 324 10.76 26.87 -15.30
C ARG A 324 9.84 26.74 -14.09
N HIS A 325 10.19 27.39 -12.99
CA HIS A 325 9.55 27.14 -11.69
C HIS A 325 8.96 28.44 -11.15
N GLU A 326 7.67 28.65 -11.38
CA GLU A 326 6.95 29.76 -10.75
C GLU A 326 6.55 29.35 -9.33
N LEU A 327 6.95 30.14 -8.33
CA LEU A 327 6.59 29.94 -6.92
C LEU A 327 6.19 31.26 -6.30
N ASP A 328 4.92 31.61 -6.48
CA ASP A 328 4.30 32.78 -5.85
C ASP A 328 3.79 32.40 -4.46
N PHE A 329 4.62 32.60 -3.44
CA PHE A 329 4.31 32.23 -2.06
C PHE A 329 3.20 33.09 -1.45
N TRP A 330 2.76 34.15 -2.14
CA TRP A 330 1.63 34.98 -1.70
C TRP A 330 0.30 34.41 -2.20
N ASN A 331 0.21 34.14 -3.50
CA ASN A 331 -1.03 33.71 -4.15
C ASN A 331 -1.20 32.18 -4.19
N LEU A 332 -0.11 31.42 -4.05
CA LEU A 332 -0.12 29.95 -3.93
C LEU A 332 -0.82 29.22 -5.10
N HIS A 333 -0.72 29.77 -6.31
CA HIS A 333 -1.55 29.38 -7.45
C HIS A 333 -0.80 28.59 -8.54
N SER A 334 0.52 28.47 -8.45
CA SER A 334 1.29 27.70 -9.43
C SER A 334 1.18 26.19 -9.18
N ALA A 335 1.25 25.41 -10.25
CA ALA A 335 1.23 23.94 -10.17
C ALA A 335 2.40 23.36 -9.33
N GLU A 336 3.45 24.14 -9.14
CA GLU A 336 4.60 23.77 -8.31
C GLU A 336 4.25 23.63 -6.82
N PHE A 337 3.17 24.28 -6.35
CA PHE A 337 2.70 24.10 -4.97
C PHE A 337 2.16 22.69 -4.70
N GLU A 338 1.62 22.00 -5.71
CA GLU A 338 1.25 20.59 -5.59
C GLU A 338 2.49 19.69 -5.44
N ARG A 339 3.60 20.06 -6.09
CA ARG A 339 4.89 19.38 -5.88
C ARG A 339 5.46 19.70 -4.49
N LEU A 340 5.27 20.92 -3.99
CA LEU A 340 5.74 21.33 -2.65
C LEU A 340 5.03 20.62 -1.49
N LYS A 341 3.77 20.21 -1.67
CA LYS A 341 3.04 19.39 -0.68
C LYS A 341 3.72 18.04 -0.45
N HIS A 342 4.26 17.46 -1.51
CA HIS A 342 4.70 16.08 -1.51
C HIS A 342 6.19 15.96 -1.10
N PRO A 343 6.56 15.20 -0.05
CA PRO A 343 7.92 15.18 0.53
C PRO A 343 9.09 14.93 -0.45
N ARG A 344 8.97 13.95 -1.36
CA ARG A 344 10.02 13.70 -2.37
C ARG A 344 10.04 14.75 -3.48
N LYS A 345 8.86 15.11 -4.01
CA LYS A 345 8.72 16.08 -5.10
C LYS A 345 9.17 17.49 -4.70
N ARG A 346 8.97 17.90 -3.44
CA ARG A 346 9.39 19.22 -2.94
C ARG A 346 10.90 19.35 -2.84
N GLU A 347 11.61 18.30 -2.42
CA GLU A 347 13.08 18.29 -2.40
C GLU A 347 13.64 18.34 -3.83
N GLN A 348 13.05 17.56 -4.74
CA GLN A 348 13.42 17.56 -6.16
C GLN A 348 13.17 18.92 -6.82
N LEU A 349 12.03 19.56 -6.54
CA LEU A 349 11.73 20.90 -7.07
C LEU A 349 12.78 21.92 -6.63
N VAL A 350 13.14 21.94 -5.34
CA VAL A 350 14.20 22.83 -4.86
C VAL A 350 15.53 22.52 -5.55
N ALA A 351 15.83 21.24 -5.81
CA ALA A 351 17.01 20.84 -6.56
C ALA A 351 17.01 21.33 -8.00
N ASP A 352 15.88 21.24 -8.69
CA ASP A 352 15.73 21.76 -10.06
C ASP A 352 15.99 23.27 -10.10
N ILE A 353 15.44 24.02 -9.13
CA ILE A 353 15.67 25.47 -8.98
C ILE A 353 17.15 25.77 -8.70
N VAL A 354 17.80 25.04 -7.79
CA VAL A 354 19.22 25.23 -7.49
C VAL A 354 20.08 24.94 -8.71
N ASN A 355 19.76 23.90 -9.49
CA ASN A 355 20.48 23.56 -10.71
C ASN A 355 20.32 24.65 -11.78
N GLU A 356 19.15 25.26 -11.91
CA GLU A 356 18.93 26.39 -12.81
C GLU A 356 19.79 27.61 -12.40
N ILE A 357 19.80 27.95 -11.11
CA ILE A 357 20.61 29.05 -10.58
C ILE A 357 22.11 28.78 -10.76
N ASP A 358 22.56 27.57 -10.42
CA ASP A 358 23.93 27.11 -10.54
C ASP A 358 24.42 27.21 -12.00
N MET A 359 23.59 26.79 -12.96
CA MET A 359 23.87 26.93 -14.39
C MET A 359 24.19 28.39 -14.77
N TYR A 360 23.41 29.36 -14.29
CA TYR A 360 23.65 30.77 -14.59
C TYR A 360 24.93 31.31 -13.93
N ILE A 361 25.18 30.92 -12.68
CA ILE A 361 26.38 31.34 -11.95
C ILE A 361 27.64 30.75 -12.60
N VAL A 362 27.62 29.46 -12.95
CA VAL A 362 28.75 28.79 -13.63
C VAL A 362 29.02 29.43 -14.99
N LYS A 363 27.98 29.70 -15.77
CA LYS A 363 28.13 30.39 -17.07
C LYS A 363 28.72 31.78 -16.90
N PHE A 364 28.30 32.53 -15.88
CA PHE A 364 28.89 33.83 -15.56
C PHE A 364 30.38 33.71 -15.26
N LYS A 365 30.78 32.79 -14.37
CA LYS A 365 32.19 32.59 -14.00
C LYS A 365 33.06 32.28 -15.21
N GLN A 366 32.61 31.39 -16.09
CA GLN A 366 33.35 31.02 -17.32
C GLN A 366 33.56 32.23 -18.25
N ILE A 367 32.51 33.04 -18.46
CA ILE A 367 32.61 34.22 -19.31
C ILE A 367 33.48 35.29 -18.64
N ALA A 368 33.36 35.48 -17.32
CA ALA A 368 34.18 36.42 -16.56
C ALA A 368 35.67 36.07 -16.65
N GLU A 369 36.03 34.80 -16.48
CA GLU A 369 37.40 34.31 -16.63
C GLU A 369 37.95 34.54 -18.05
N GLN A 370 37.15 34.26 -19.09
CA GLN A 370 37.54 34.49 -20.49
C GLN A 370 37.77 35.97 -20.80
N ASN A 371 36.95 36.85 -20.23
CA ASN A 371 37.04 38.29 -20.41
C ASN A 371 38.05 38.95 -19.46
N ASN A 372 38.76 38.17 -18.63
CA ASN A 372 39.75 38.66 -17.68
C ASN A 372 39.19 39.68 -16.68
N LEU A 373 37.90 39.55 -16.33
CA LEU A 373 37.21 40.39 -15.35
C LEU A 373 37.87 40.26 -13.96
#